data_AF-A0A535QLY8-F1
#
_entry.id   AF-A0A535QLY8-F1
#
_cell.length_a   1.000
_cell.length_b   1.000
_cell.length_c   1.000
_cell.angle_alpha   90.00
_cell.angle_beta   90.00
_cell.angle_gamma   90.00
#
_symmetry.space_group_name_H-M   'P 1'
#
loop_
_entity.id
_entity.type
_entity.pdbx_description
1 polymer ?
#
loop_
_entity_poly.entity_id
_entity_poly.type
_entity_poly.pdbx_seq_one_letter_code
_entity_poly.pdbx_strand_id
1 'polypeptide(L)'
;MHDSGRDWRALTLALAVSDLVAVLLAFWLAAALVWRSGVGINGGNDTDWLVLLMLPVLGALFLVQGLYEPANLLVGAREFAGVFRACAYGLLAITIVTFVLRWPLSRAWTVVSWALMTTIVIAARLGIRRIAAAARLRGRLTARAVVVGVDEDSLALAEQVNQPGSGMRVVGILDDYVATGTELPGGLRVIGSSASLLQTASRLQLHDAIIAPRALPWETLRELMLTSATRSNGLRVHLSAGFYDLLTAGVQFAERNHVPLLTLRKARLSPVERAVKAALDRGLAAVLLVVLAPMVAAMALWQWRQGAGLRIDRERVVGQNRIEFGLMRFRTSAPFASDLLRKLPGLLNVLRGDLSLVGPQPVSSADAALAGAMPLSSIQPGLTGSWRQAADPAEQATLDLYYLRSYTVWLDIAVLYERAMVRIRPAAKRALDLVGAALLILLSSPVVCGCLLAVWIDSGSPVIYRRHVVRRGGGSFDAFKIRTMVPDADRILREDERLQREFRTSNKIVADPRVTRVGRWLRRLSLDEFPQLVNVLRGEMSLVGPRMITLDELPDWGDAGRLLLSVRPGLTGLWQVSGRQLLSKADRVRLDAEYVRRMSLRLDLTILARTLFAVLSGHGAY
;
A
#
# COMPACT_ATOMS: atom_id res chain seq x y z
N MET A 1 -45.59 4.37 -18.94
CA MET A 1 -44.61 3.54 -18.20
C MET A 1 -43.32 4.33 -17.91
N HIS A 2 -43.43 5.50 -17.28
CA HIS A 2 -42.33 6.45 -17.01
C HIS A 2 -41.87 6.39 -15.53
N ASP A 3 -42.12 5.27 -14.86
CA ASP A 3 -42.32 5.21 -13.39
C ASP A 3 -41.09 4.81 -12.58
N SER A 4 -40.19 3.96 -13.10
CA SER A 4 -39.11 3.38 -12.29
C SER A 4 -38.14 4.44 -11.74
N GLY A 5 -37.68 5.37 -12.58
CA GLY A 5 -36.77 6.44 -12.16
C GLY A 5 -37.42 7.43 -11.18
N ARG A 6 -38.73 7.64 -11.28
CA ARG A 6 -39.50 8.49 -10.35
C ARG A 6 -39.69 7.78 -9.01
N ASP A 7 -40.01 6.49 -9.02
CA ASP A 7 -40.14 5.66 -7.82
C ASP A 7 -38.83 5.60 -7.02
N TRP A 8 -37.69 5.42 -7.70
CA TRP A 8 -36.37 5.41 -7.04
C TRP A 8 -35.99 6.77 -6.44
N ARG A 9 -36.32 7.88 -7.12
CA ARG A 9 -36.11 9.23 -6.59
C ARG A 9 -37.04 9.51 -5.40
N ALA A 10 -38.30 9.10 -5.49
CA ALA A 10 -39.27 9.22 -4.41
C ALA A 10 -38.84 8.39 -3.18
N LEU A 11 -38.34 7.17 -3.38
CA LEU A 11 -37.79 6.34 -2.30
C LEU A 11 -36.56 7.00 -1.67
N THR A 12 -35.64 7.52 -2.47
CA THR A 12 -34.42 8.17 -1.97
C THR A 12 -34.77 9.44 -1.19
N LEU A 13 -35.73 10.24 -1.67
CA LEU A 13 -36.22 11.42 -0.98
C LEU A 13 -36.93 11.04 0.33
N ALA A 14 -37.82 10.06 0.31
CA ALA A 14 -38.51 9.57 1.50
C ALA A 14 -37.52 9.05 2.55
N LEU A 15 -36.45 8.40 2.11
CA LEU A 15 -35.39 7.89 2.98
C LEU A 15 -34.55 9.03 3.57
N ALA A 16 -34.18 10.03 2.78
CA ALA A 16 -33.49 11.23 3.29
C ALA A 16 -34.34 12.03 4.29
N VAL A 17 -35.64 12.22 4.00
CA VAL A 17 -36.57 12.87 4.92
C VAL A 17 -36.75 12.05 6.19
N SER A 18 -36.91 10.72 6.07
CA SER A 18 -37.04 9.83 7.23
C SER A 18 -35.78 9.82 8.08
N ASP A 19 -34.59 9.82 7.48
CA ASP A 19 -33.32 9.90 8.20
C ASP A 19 -33.22 11.23 8.97
N LEU A 20 -33.58 12.35 8.33
CA LEU A 20 -33.58 13.67 8.97
C LEU A 20 -34.53 13.71 10.17
N VAL A 21 -35.76 13.22 10.01
CA VAL A 21 -36.75 13.14 11.10
C VAL A 21 -36.27 12.22 12.22
N ALA A 22 -35.67 11.07 11.88
CA ALA A 22 -35.11 10.14 12.85
C ALA A 22 -33.96 10.77 13.68
N VAL A 23 -33.06 11.51 13.02
CA VAL A 23 -31.95 12.21 13.67
C VAL A 23 -32.48 13.30 14.61
N LEU A 24 -33.44 14.13 14.16
CA LEU A 24 -34.07 15.15 14.99
C LEU A 24 -34.79 14.55 16.20
N LEU A 25 -35.56 13.48 15.99
CA LEU A 25 -36.24 12.76 17.06
C LEU A 25 -35.25 12.17 18.07
N ALA A 26 -34.13 11.62 17.60
CA ALA A 26 -33.08 11.09 18.46
C ALA A 26 -32.43 12.17 19.34
N PHE A 27 -32.13 13.34 18.78
CA PHE A 27 -31.60 14.46 19.56
C PHE A 27 -32.59 14.99 20.59
N TRP A 28 -33.86 15.12 20.19
CA TRP A 28 -34.93 15.54 21.10
C TRP A 28 -35.13 14.55 22.25
N LEU A 29 -35.19 13.25 21.96
CA LEU A 29 -35.29 12.19 22.98
C LEU A 29 -34.05 12.15 23.89
N ALA A 30 -32.86 12.34 23.34
CA ALA A 30 -31.63 12.41 24.13
C ALA A 30 -31.64 13.60 25.09
N ALA A 31 -32.08 14.77 24.62
CA ALA A 31 -32.26 15.95 25.47
C ALA A 31 -33.27 15.68 26.59
N ALA A 32 -34.43 15.09 26.28
CA ALA A 32 -35.45 14.76 27.27
C ALA A 32 -34.96 13.75 28.33
N LEU A 33 -34.24 12.70 27.93
CA LEU A 33 -33.74 11.66 28.83
C LEU A 33 -32.61 12.16 29.74
N VAL A 34 -31.68 12.95 29.20
CA VAL A 34 -30.53 13.46 29.95
C VAL A 34 -30.95 14.57 30.90
N TRP A 35 -31.87 15.44 30.48
CA TRP A 35 -32.42 16.48 31.36
C TRP A 35 -33.21 15.86 32.52
N ARG A 36 -34.04 14.85 32.25
CA ARG A 36 -34.85 14.18 33.29
C ARG A 36 -34.01 13.39 34.30
N SER A 37 -32.82 12.93 33.93
CA SER A 37 -31.94 12.13 34.80
C SER A 37 -31.00 12.96 35.67
N GLY A 38 -30.90 14.29 35.46
CA GLY A 38 -30.01 15.16 36.23
C GLY A 38 -28.51 14.89 36.02
N VAL A 39 -28.15 14.01 35.08
CA VAL A 39 -26.76 13.60 34.81
C VAL A 39 -26.14 14.59 33.82
N GLY A 40 -25.35 15.54 34.32
CA GLY A 40 -24.52 16.43 33.50
C GLY A 40 -25.18 17.76 33.14
N ILE A 41 -25.65 18.49 34.14
CA ILE A 41 -26.19 19.85 34.02
C ILE A 41 -25.03 20.80 33.70
N ASN A 42 -24.93 21.21 32.42
CA ASN A 42 -24.34 22.47 31.97
C ASN A 42 -24.73 22.68 30.50
N GLY A 43 -25.78 23.48 30.26
CA GLY A 43 -26.17 23.95 28.92
C GLY A 43 -27.68 24.04 28.76
N GLY A 44 -28.21 25.26 28.71
CA GLY A 44 -29.59 25.56 28.28
C GLY A 44 -29.75 25.42 26.76
N ASN A 45 -30.58 26.27 26.14
CA ASN A 45 -30.90 26.32 24.69
C ASN A 45 -29.70 26.28 23.70
N ASP A 46 -28.46 26.31 24.18
CA ASP A 46 -27.23 26.20 23.38
C ASP A 46 -27.07 24.86 22.66
N THR A 47 -27.70 23.79 23.15
CA THR A 47 -27.68 22.48 22.46
C THR A 47 -28.43 22.49 21.13
N ASP A 48 -29.44 23.36 20.98
CA ASP A 48 -30.28 23.40 19.79
C ASP A 48 -29.50 23.92 18.57
N TRP A 49 -28.63 24.92 18.80
CA TRP A 49 -27.73 25.44 17.76
C TRP A 49 -26.70 24.42 17.29
N LEU A 50 -26.19 23.59 18.21
CA LEU A 50 -25.26 22.51 17.86
C LEU A 50 -25.94 21.42 17.03
N VAL A 51 -27.19 21.08 17.34
CA VAL A 51 -27.99 20.15 16.52
C VAL A 51 -28.16 20.70 15.11
N LEU A 52 -28.54 21.97 14.96
CA LEU A 52 -28.69 22.62 13.64
C LEU A 52 -27.38 22.63 12.83
N LEU A 53 -26.24 22.87 13.48
CA LEU A 53 -24.92 22.81 12.86
C LEU A 53 -24.52 21.38 12.44
N MET A 54 -24.96 20.37 13.19
CA MET A 54 -24.59 18.97 12.95
C MET A 54 -25.41 18.28 11.85
N LEU A 55 -26.65 18.71 11.61
CA LEU A 55 -27.48 18.16 10.54
C LEU A 55 -26.80 18.13 9.16
N PRO A 56 -26.20 19.23 8.65
CA PRO A 56 -25.49 19.19 7.36
C PRO A 56 -24.25 18.29 7.40
N VAL A 57 -23.56 18.20 8.53
CA VAL A 57 -22.37 17.33 8.70
C VAL A 57 -22.79 15.85 8.64
N LEU A 58 -23.83 15.46 9.37
CA LEU A 58 -24.39 14.11 9.35
C LEU A 58 -24.96 13.75 7.97
N GLY A 59 -25.68 14.68 7.32
CA GLY A 59 -26.16 14.50 5.95
C GLY A 59 -25.00 14.28 4.96
N ALA A 60 -23.93 15.05 5.08
CA ALA A 60 -22.72 14.86 4.30
C ALA A 60 -22.05 13.49 4.58
N LEU A 61 -21.97 13.06 5.84
CA LEU A 61 -21.44 11.74 6.19
C LEU A 61 -22.30 10.60 5.62
N PHE A 62 -23.62 10.75 5.59
CA PHE A 62 -24.53 9.75 5.00
C PHE A 62 -24.33 9.66 3.48
N LEU A 63 -24.14 10.81 2.82
CA LEU A 63 -23.78 10.87 1.40
C LEU A 63 -22.42 10.23 1.11
N VAL A 64 -21.39 10.53 1.92
CA VAL A 64 -20.04 9.96 1.77
C VAL A 64 -20.03 8.45 1.99
N GLN A 65 -20.85 7.93 2.90
CA GLN A 65 -21.01 6.48 3.09
C GLN A 65 -21.86 5.82 1.99
N GLY A 66 -22.34 6.58 1.00
CA GLY A 66 -23.14 6.07 -0.11
C GLY A 66 -24.52 5.56 0.32
N LEU A 67 -25.06 6.03 1.45
CA LEU A 67 -26.34 5.56 2.01
C LEU A 67 -27.57 5.95 1.18
N TYR A 68 -27.40 6.86 0.22
CA TYR A 68 -28.41 7.30 -0.74
C TYR A 68 -28.13 6.81 -2.17
N GLU A 69 -27.12 5.96 -2.37
CA GLU A 69 -26.84 5.39 -3.68
C GLU A 69 -27.78 4.21 -3.98
N PRO A 70 -28.42 4.14 -5.16
CA PRO A 70 -29.29 3.02 -5.58
C PRO A 70 -28.63 1.63 -5.57
N ALA A 71 -27.30 1.58 -5.54
CA ALA A 71 -26.53 0.34 -5.43
C ALA A 71 -26.49 -0.19 -3.99
N ASN A 72 -26.59 0.67 -2.99
CA ASN A 72 -26.44 0.34 -1.57
C ASN A 72 -27.79 0.32 -0.82
N LEU A 73 -28.83 0.90 -1.42
CA LEU A 73 -30.19 0.92 -0.88
C LEU A 73 -30.72 -0.52 -0.70
N LEU A 74 -31.22 -0.83 0.50
CA LEU A 74 -31.89 -2.07 0.86
C LEU A 74 -30.97 -3.30 0.95
N VAL A 75 -29.65 -3.10 0.94
CA VAL A 75 -28.62 -4.12 1.17
C VAL A 75 -28.32 -4.20 2.67
N GLY A 76 -29.11 -4.99 3.39
CA GLY A 76 -29.22 -4.98 4.86
C GLY A 76 -27.90 -4.78 5.62
N ALA A 77 -26.97 -5.73 5.55
CA ALA A 77 -25.74 -5.66 6.36
C ALA A 77 -24.85 -4.45 6.03
N ARG A 78 -24.70 -4.09 4.75
CA ARG A 78 -23.87 -2.95 4.33
C ARG A 78 -24.51 -1.62 4.71
N GLU A 79 -25.83 -1.53 4.56
CA GLU A 79 -26.60 -0.34 4.92
C GLU A 79 -26.48 -0.06 6.42
N PHE A 80 -26.70 -1.06 7.28
CA PHE A 80 -26.59 -0.89 8.74
C PHE A 80 -25.18 -0.55 9.19
N ALA A 81 -24.15 -1.19 8.61
CA ALA A 81 -22.76 -0.85 8.88
C ALA A 81 -22.42 0.59 8.44
N GLY A 82 -22.96 1.03 7.30
CA GLY A 82 -22.81 2.40 6.80
C GLY A 82 -23.45 3.42 7.74
N VAL A 83 -24.68 3.18 8.19
CA VAL A 83 -25.39 4.03 9.17
C VAL A 83 -24.59 4.12 10.47
N PHE A 84 -24.19 2.98 11.03
CA PHE A 84 -23.40 2.95 12.26
C PHE A 84 -22.09 3.76 12.14
N ARG A 85 -21.33 3.58 11.04
CA ARG A 85 -20.10 4.34 10.79
C ARG A 85 -20.37 5.82 10.65
N ALA A 86 -21.40 6.22 9.90
CA ALA A 86 -21.75 7.63 9.75
C ALA A 86 -22.12 8.28 11.08
N CYS A 87 -22.96 7.61 11.89
CA CYS A 87 -23.32 8.06 13.23
C CYS A 87 -22.10 8.16 14.15
N ALA A 88 -21.20 7.18 14.13
CA ALA A 88 -19.97 7.19 14.92
C ALA A 88 -18.98 8.29 14.48
N TYR A 89 -18.86 8.55 13.17
CA TYR A 89 -18.05 9.66 12.66
C TYR A 89 -18.66 11.02 13.02
N GLY A 90 -19.99 11.13 13.03
CA GLY A 90 -20.69 12.32 13.51
C GLY A 90 -20.41 12.58 15.00
N LEU A 91 -20.47 11.54 15.83
CA LEU A 91 -20.11 11.59 17.25
C LEU A 91 -18.66 12.04 17.48
N LEU A 92 -17.73 11.50 16.69
CA LEU A 92 -16.34 11.89 16.76
C LEU A 92 -16.14 13.36 16.32
N ALA A 93 -16.79 13.77 15.23
CA ALA A 93 -16.70 15.13 14.71
C ALA A 93 -17.22 16.15 15.72
N ILE A 94 -18.41 15.93 16.32
CA ILE A 94 -18.95 16.86 17.32
C ILE A 94 -18.06 16.93 18.56
N THR A 95 -17.50 15.80 19.01
CA THR A 95 -16.58 15.75 20.14
C THR A 95 -15.30 16.54 19.88
N ILE A 96 -14.72 16.42 18.67
CA ILE A 96 -13.52 17.17 18.28
C ILE A 96 -13.83 18.68 18.19
N VAL A 97 -14.93 19.05 17.51
CA VAL A 97 -15.31 20.45 17.31
C VAL A 97 -15.56 21.13 18.65
N THR A 98 -16.35 20.51 19.53
CA THR A 98 -16.63 21.06 20.86
C THR A 98 -15.39 21.12 21.74
N PHE A 99 -14.49 20.14 21.65
CA PHE A 99 -13.21 20.18 22.35
C PHE A 99 -12.32 21.34 21.88
N VAL A 100 -12.18 21.54 20.56
CA VAL A 100 -11.34 22.59 19.97
C VAL A 100 -11.91 23.99 20.27
N LEU A 101 -13.22 24.16 20.13
CA LEU A 101 -13.91 25.41 20.44
C LEU A 101 -14.09 25.65 21.95
N ARG A 102 -13.67 24.69 22.79
CA ARG A 102 -13.88 24.69 24.24
C ARG A 102 -15.35 24.89 24.63
N TRP A 103 -16.26 24.38 23.81
CA TRP A 103 -17.70 24.46 24.06
C TRP A 103 -18.11 23.42 25.12
N PRO A 104 -18.85 23.80 26.17
CA PRO A 104 -19.29 22.87 27.20
C PRO A 104 -20.38 21.94 26.63
N LEU A 105 -20.02 20.71 26.26
CA LEU A 105 -20.96 19.68 25.81
C LEU A 105 -21.06 18.54 26.81
N SER A 106 -22.28 18.14 27.17
CA SER A 106 -22.52 16.98 28.02
C SER A 106 -22.10 15.69 27.32
N ARG A 107 -21.14 14.97 27.92
CA ARG A 107 -20.68 13.65 27.43
C ARG A 107 -21.82 12.62 27.46
N ALA A 108 -22.69 12.69 28.48
CA ALA A 108 -23.85 11.82 28.60
C ALA A 108 -24.83 12.05 27.45
N TRP A 109 -25.16 13.32 27.15
CA TRP A 109 -25.99 13.67 26.00
C TRP A 109 -25.39 13.15 24.70
N THR A 110 -24.09 13.37 24.50
CA THR A 110 -23.37 12.98 23.29
C THR A 110 -23.45 11.47 23.01
N VAL A 111 -23.25 10.63 24.04
CA VAL A 111 -23.35 9.16 23.92
C VAL A 111 -24.80 8.70 23.74
N VAL A 112 -25.74 9.27 24.48
CA VAL A 112 -27.17 8.92 24.38
C VAL A 112 -27.74 9.30 23.02
N SER A 113 -27.42 10.49 22.51
CA SER A 113 -27.79 10.93 21.16
C SER A 113 -27.27 9.99 20.09
N TRP A 114 -26.01 9.53 20.19
CA TRP A 114 -25.46 8.55 19.25
C TRP A 114 -26.20 7.22 19.27
N ALA A 115 -26.48 6.67 20.46
CA ALA A 115 -27.17 5.40 20.62
C ALA A 115 -28.61 5.47 20.07
N LEU A 116 -29.35 6.52 20.42
CA LEU A 116 -30.71 6.74 19.93
C LEU A 116 -30.74 7.00 18.42
N MET A 117 -29.86 7.86 17.90
CA MET A 117 -29.80 8.17 16.47
C MET A 117 -29.53 6.91 15.65
N THR A 118 -28.54 6.11 16.06
CA THR A 118 -28.21 4.86 15.38
C THR A 118 -29.40 3.89 15.40
N THR A 119 -30.07 3.74 16.54
CA THR A 119 -31.20 2.82 16.70
C THR A 119 -32.42 3.26 15.89
N ILE A 120 -32.80 4.54 15.98
CA ILE A 120 -34.00 5.09 15.33
C ILE A 120 -33.80 5.12 13.82
N VAL A 121 -32.62 5.50 13.31
CA VAL A 121 -32.34 5.48 11.86
C VAL A 121 -32.37 4.05 11.32
N ILE A 122 -31.78 3.08 12.03
CA ILE A 122 -31.85 1.65 11.62
C ILE A 122 -33.30 1.16 11.62
N ALA A 123 -34.10 1.48 12.65
CA ALA A 123 -35.50 1.10 12.73
C ALA A 123 -36.34 1.71 11.59
N ALA A 124 -36.12 3.00 11.31
CA ALA A 124 -36.79 3.71 10.21
C ALA A 124 -36.45 3.06 8.85
N ARG A 125 -35.18 2.71 8.61
CA ARG A 125 -34.73 2.02 7.39
C ARG A 125 -35.29 0.60 7.27
N LEU A 126 -35.43 -0.13 8.37
CA LEU A 126 -36.13 -1.42 8.39
C LEU A 126 -37.60 -1.28 7.99
N GLY A 127 -38.28 -0.23 8.46
CA GLY A 127 -39.64 0.12 8.06
C GLY A 127 -39.75 0.41 6.56
N ILE A 128 -38.89 1.29 6.04
CA ILE A 128 -38.85 1.62 4.61
C ILE A 128 -38.53 0.37 3.78
N ARG A 129 -37.67 -0.53 4.26
CA ARG A 129 -37.36 -1.79 3.58
C ARG A 129 -38.58 -2.69 3.44
N ARG A 130 -39.41 -2.79 4.47
CA ARG A 130 -40.68 -3.54 4.41
C ARG A 130 -41.64 -2.92 3.41
N ILE A 131 -41.76 -1.59 3.40
CA ILE A 131 -42.61 -0.86 2.44
C ILE A 131 -42.11 -1.06 1.01
N ALA A 132 -40.80 -0.96 0.78
CA ALA A 132 -40.18 -1.19 -0.52
C ALA A 132 -40.37 -2.63 -1.00
N ALA A 133 -40.25 -3.63 -0.11
CA ALA A 133 -40.53 -5.03 -0.43
C ALA A 133 -42.00 -5.24 -0.84
N ALA A 134 -42.95 -4.66 -0.10
CA ALA A 134 -44.36 -4.70 -0.44
C ALA A 134 -44.68 -4.00 -1.77
N ALA A 135 -44.02 -2.88 -2.07
CA ALA A 135 -44.16 -2.17 -3.33
C ALA A 135 -43.60 -2.98 -4.54
N ARG A 136 -42.53 -3.75 -4.33
CA ARG A 136 -41.94 -4.63 -5.34
C ARG A 136 -42.86 -5.77 -5.75
N LEU A 137 -43.61 -6.34 -4.81
CA LEU A 137 -44.62 -7.36 -5.11
C LEU A 137 -45.72 -6.82 -6.03
N ARG A 138 -45.95 -5.50 -6.03
CA ARG A 138 -46.89 -4.81 -6.93
C ARG A 138 -46.25 -4.33 -8.24
N GLY A 139 -45.01 -4.76 -8.54
CA GLY A 139 -44.29 -4.41 -9.77
C GLY A 139 -43.59 -3.03 -9.77
N ARG A 140 -43.71 -2.24 -8.69
CA ARG A 140 -43.00 -0.96 -8.53
C ARG A 140 -41.56 -1.18 -8.04
N LEU A 141 -40.68 -0.18 -8.17
CA LEU A 141 -39.26 -0.30 -7.76
C LEU A 141 -38.50 -1.47 -8.42
N THR A 142 -38.88 -1.85 -9.64
CA THR A 142 -38.22 -2.90 -10.42
C THR A 142 -37.26 -2.27 -11.45
N ALA A 143 -36.05 -2.80 -11.56
CA ALA A 143 -35.09 -2.40 -12.58
C ALA A 143 -35.22 -3.30 -13.83
N ARG A 144 -35.30 -2.69 -15.01
CA ARG A 144 -35.40 -3.39 -16.29
C ARG A 144 -34.01 -3.88 -16.69
N ALA A 145 -33.89 -5.19 -16.86
CA ALA A 145 -32.66 -5.88 -17.23
C ALA A 145 -32.78 -6.58 -18.58
N VAL A 146 -31.64 -6.80 -19.24
CA VAL A 146 -31.52 -7.70 -20.41
C VAL A 146 -30.43 -8.71 -20.12
N VAL A 147 -30.58 -9.93 -20.63
CA VAL A 147 -29.53 -10.95 -20.57
C VAL A 147 -28.83 -11.00 -21.92
N VAL A 148 -27.51 -11.14 -21.92
CA VAL A 148 -26.68 -11.20 -23.14
C VAL A 148 -25.95 -12.53 -23.15
N GLY A 149 -26.24 -13.35 -24.15
CA GLY A 149 -25.84 -14.75 -24.24
C GLY A 149 -26.89 -15.67 -23.62
N VAL A 150 -27.25 -16.73 -24.35
CA VAL A 150 -28.12 -17.82 -23.92
C VAL A 150 -27.26 -19.02 -23.54
N ASP A 151 -27.34 -19.40 -22.27
CA ASP A 151 -26.86 -20.68 -21.74
C ASP A 151 -27.81 -21.15 -20.61
N GLU A 152 -27.60 -22.37 -20.12
CA GLU A 152 -28.42 -22.97 -19.07
C GLU A 152 -28.38 -22.12 -17.77
N ASP A 153 -27.20 -21.62 -17.40
CA ASP A 153 -26.98 -20.78 -16.23
C ASP A 153 -27.72 -19.43 -16.32
N SER A 154 -27.67 -18.78 -17.49
CA SER A 154 -28.30 -17.47 -17.73
C SER A 154 -29.81 -17.56 -17.86
N LEU A 155 -30.36 -18.68 -18.37
CA LEU A 155 -31.79 -18.95 -18.36
C LEU A 155 -32.31 -19.16 -16.92
N ALA A 156 -31.62 -19.99 -16.13
CA ALA A 156 -31.96 -20.19 -14.72
C ALA A 156 -31.87 -18.87 -13.92
N LEU A 157 -30.83 -18.07 -14.19
CA LEU A 157 -30.67 -16.74 -13.59
C LEU A 157 -31.80 -15.79 -14.01
N ALA A 158 -32.18 -15.79 -15.29
CA ALA A 158 -33.26 -14.94 -15.79
C ALA A 158 -34.61 -15.29 -15.17
N GLU A 159 -34.89 -16.58 -14.96
CA GLU A 159 -36.08 -17.07 -14.27
C GLU A 159 -36.08 -16.64 -12.79
N GLN A 160 -34.95 -16.82 -12.09
CA GLN A 160 -34.79 -16.37 -10.71
C GLN A 160 -34.96 -14.84 -10.58
N VAL A 161 -34.39 -14.08 -11.52
CA VAL A 161 -34.52 -12.62 -11.57
C VAL A 161 -35.96 -12.19 -11.87
N ASN A 162 -36.74 -12.96 -12.63
CA ASN A 162 -38.13 -12.63 -12.93
C ASN A 162 -39.12 -12.97 -11.78
N GLN A 163 -38.67 -13.63 -10.71
CA GLN A 163 -39.54 -13.91 -9.56
C GLN A 163 -40.01 -12.63 -8.84
N PRO A 164 -41.27 -12.59 -8.34
CA PRO A 164 -41.78 -11.45 -7.58
C PRO A 164 -40.91 -11.13 -6.36
N GLY A 165 -40.44 -9.89 -6.25
CA GLY A 165 -39.62 -9.42 -5.12
C GLY A 165 -38.12 -9.33 -5.39
N SER A 166 -37.61 -9.89 -6.49
CA SER A 166 -36.20 -9.78 -6.94
C SER A 166 -35.75 -8.32 -7.19
N GLY A 167 -36.70 -7.39 -7.35
CA GLY A 167 -36.43 -5.99 -7.68
C GLY A 167 -35.83 -5.75 -9.06
N MET A 168 -35.77 -6.79 -9.91
CA MET A 168 -35.34 -6.72 -11.30
C MET A 168 -36.35 -7.45 -12.17
N ARG A 169 -36.39 -7.11 -13.47
CA ARG A 169 -37.25 -7.80 -14.44
C ARG A 169 -36.50 -7.88 -15.76
N VAL A 170 -36.31 -9.11 -16.24
CA VAL A 170 -35.71 -9.37 -17.55
C VAL A 170 -36.73 -9.05 -18.62
N VAL A 171 -36.38 -8.12 -19.51
CA VAL A 171 -37.24 -7.66 -20.61
C VAL A 171 -37.07 -8.54 -21.85
N GLY A 172 -35.91 -9.17 -22.01
CA GLY A 172 -35.60 -10.09 -23.10
C GLY A 172 -34.14 -10.54 -23.06
N ILE A 173 -33.76 -11.36 -24.04
CA ILE A 173 -32.41 -11.92 -24.19
C ILE A 173 -31.80 -11.45 -25.52
N LEU A 174 -30.51 -11.13 -25.52
CA LEU A 174 -29.72 -10.81 -26.70
C LEU A 174 -28.72 -11.92 -26.95
N ASP A 175 -28.74 -12.52 -28.14
CA ASP A 175 -27.89 -13.65 -28.47
C ASP A 175 -27.51 -13.63 -29.96
N ASP A 176 -26.29 -14.08 -30.27
CA ASP A 176 -25.77 -14.07 -31.63
C ASP A 176 -26.05 -15.39 -32.38
N TYR A 177 -26.35 -16.47 -31.65
CA TYR A 177 -26.57 -17.81 -32.19
C TYR A 177 -28.05 -18.19 -32.25
N VAL A 178 -28.88 -17.69 -31.34
CA VAL A 178 -30.32 -17.93 -31.31
C VAL A 178 -31.07 -16.86 -32.12
N ALA A 179 -31.97 -17.29 -33.00
CA ALA A 179 -32.74 -16.39 -33.85
C ALA A 179 -33.63 -15.42 -33.04
N THR A 180 -33.72 -14.17 -33.50
CA THR A 180 -34.60 -13.15 -32.90
C THR A 180 -36.06 -13.57 -33.04
N GLY A 181 -36.82 -13.45 -31.96
CA GLY A 181 -38.23 -13.86 -31.88
C GLY A 181 -38.46 -15.25 -31.29
N THR A 182 -37.40 -16.05 -31.10
CA THR A 182 -37.50 -17.36 -30.44
C THR A 182 -37.99 -17.21 -28.99
N GLU A 183 -39.00 -18.01 -28.61
CA GLU A 183 -39.46 -18.11 -27.23
C GLU A 183 -38.59 -19.08 -26.45
N LEU A 184 -38.18 -18.66 -25.26
CA LEU A 184 -37.35 -19.40 -24.33
C LEU A 184 -38.14 -19.73 -23.05
N PRO A 185 -37.71 -20.73 -22.27
CA PRO A 185 -38.34 -21.07 -20.99
C PRO A 185 -38.50 -19.85 -20.07
N GLY A 186 -39.56 -19.84 -19.27
CA GLY A 186 -39.87 -18.71 -18.37
C GLY A 186 -40.51 -17.49 -19.06
N GLY A 187 -41.02 -17.64 -20.29
CA GLY A 187 -41.70 -16.57 -21.04
C GLY A 187 -40.75 -15.49 -21.58
N LEU A 188 -39.47 -15.83 -21.70
CA LEU A 188 -38.42 -14.96 -22.22
C LEU A 188 -38.38 -15.04 -23.75
N ARG A 189 -37.98 -13.96 -24.41
CA ARG A 189 -37.84 -13.92 -25.87
C ARG A 189 -36.51 -13.32 -26.28
N VAL A 190 -35.94 -13.83 -27.37
CA VAL A 190 -34.76 -13.25 -27.99
C VAL A 190 -35.17 -11.98 -28.74
N ILE A 191 -34.63 -10.83 -28.31
CA ILE A 191 -35.03 -9.50 -28.81
C ILE A 191 -34.03 -8.87 -29.78
N GLY A 192 -32.87 -9.51 -30.00
CA GLY A 192 -31.82 -9.04 -30.92
C GLY A 192 -30.47 -9.72 -30.68
N SER A 193 -29.42 -9.23 -31.34
CA SER A 193 -28.03 -9.69 -31.19
C SER A 193 -27.29 -9.01 -30.05
N SER A 194 -26.18 -9.59 -29.59
CA SER A 194 -25.33 -9.04 -28.53
C SER A 194 -24.78 -7.66 -28.89
N ALA A 195 -24.41 -7.45 -30.16
CA ALA A 195 -23.94 -6.16 -30.69
C ALA A 195 -24.99 -5.04 -30.59
N SER A 196 -26.28 -5.39 -30.59
CA SER A 196 -27.38 -4.41 -30.48
C SER A 196 -27.64 -3.92 -29.05
N LEU A 197 -26.87 -4.39 -28.05
CA LEU A 197 -27.10 -4.13 -26.62
C LEU A 197 -27.35 -2.65 -26.32
N LEU A 198 -26.52 -1.75 -26.83
CA LEU A 198 -26.65 -0.31 -26.55
C LEU A 198 -27.89 0.32 -27.20
N GLN A 199 -28.21 -0.09 -28.43
CA GLN A 199 -29.38 0.39 -29.15
C GLN A 199 -30.65 -0.09 -28.44
N THR A 200 -30.69 -1.37 -28.07
CA THR A 200 -31.78 -1.99 -27.33
C THR A 200 -31.93 -1.41 -25.93
N ALA A 201 -30.83 -1.14 -25.23
CA ALA A 201 -30.83 -0.48 -23.93
C ALA A 201 -31.45 0.93 -23.99
N SER A 202 -31.14 1.68 -25.05
CA SER A 202 -31.71 3.00 -25.27
C SER A 202 -33.20 2.92 -25.62
N ARG A 203 -33.59 1.99 -26.52
CA ARG A 203 -34.96 1.79 -26.99
C ARG A 203 -35.91 1.31 -25.88
N LEU A 204 -35.45 0.36 -25.06
CA LEU A 204 -36.26 -0.29 -24.02
C LEU A 204 -36.06 0.29 -22.62
N GLN A 205 -35.28 1.39 -22.51
CA GLN A 205 -34.88 2.04 -21.26
C GLN A 205 -34.36 1.05 -20.22
N LEU A 206 -33.36 0.24 -20.62
CA LEU A 206 -32.73 -0.74 -19.75
C LEU A 206 -31.74 -0.06 -18.81
N HIS A 207 -31.71 -0.51 -17.55
CA HIS A 207 -30.77 -0.02 -16.55
C HIS A 207 -29.65 -1.01 -16.25
N ASP A 208 -29.90 -2.30 -16.50
CA ASP A 208 -29.01 -3.40 -16.15
C ASP A 208 -28.89 -4.37 -17.35
N ALA A 209 -27.68 -4.89 -17.57
CA ALA A 209 -27.39 -5.94 -18.54
C ALA A 209 -26.62 -7.06 -17.83
N ILE A 210 -27.08 -8.29 -17.97
CA ILE A 210 -26.47 -9.47 -17.37
C ILE A 210 -25.82 -10.25 -18.50
N ILE A 211 -24.49 -10.30 -18.51
CA ILE A 211 -23.69 -10.96 -19.54
C ILE A 211 -23.35 -12.37 -19.07
N ALA A 212 -23.63 -13.36 -19.90
CA ALA A 212 -23.23 -14.75 -19.73
C ALA A 212 -21.89 -14.99 -20.43
N PRO A 213 -20.75 -15.05 -19.69
CA PRO A 213 -19.44 -15.11 -20.32
C PRO A 213 -19.22 -16.39 -21.15
N ARG A 214 -19.86 -17.49 -20.75
CA ARG A 214 -19.73 -18.80 -21.39
C ARG A 214 -20.50 -18.89 -22.71
N ALA A 215 -21.56 -18.09 -22.84
CA ALA A 215 -22.39 -18.02 -24.04
C ALA A 215 -21.84 -17.07 -25.13
N LEU A 216 -20.72 -16.39 -24.87
CA LEU A 216 -20.17 -15.36 -25.76
C LEU A 216 -18.73 -15.66 -26.16
N PRO A 217 -18.35 -15.42 -27.44
CA PRO A 217 -16.96 -15.37 -27.85
C PRO A 217 -16.17 -14.34 -27.02
N TRP A 218 -14.87 -14.60 -26.83
CA TRP A 218 -13.98 -13.70 -26.07
C TRP A 218 -13.91 -12.30 -26.67
N GLU A 219 -13.95 -12.19 -28.01
CA GLU A 219 -13.94 -10.92 -28.74
C GLU A 219 -15.17 -10.07 -28.39
N THR A 220 -16.35 -10.69 -28.43
CA THR A 220 -17.63 -10.06 -28.08
C THR A 220 -17.68 -9.67 -26.62
N LEU A 221 -17.24 -10.57 -25.72
CA LEU A 221 -17.14 -10.28 -24.28
C LEU A 221 -16.23 -9.08 -24.03
N ARG A 222 -15.04 -9.06 -24.65
CA ARG A 222 -14.08 -7.94 -24.53
C ARG A 222 -14.67 -6.63 -25.05
N GLU A 223 -15.35 -6.65 -26.19
CA GLU A 223 -15.97 -5.46 -26.77
C GLU A 223 -17.09 -4.91 -25.89
N LEU A 224 -17.97 -5.77 -25.37
CA LEU A 224 -19.02 -5.39 -24.42
C LEU A 224 -18.42 -4.82 -23.12
N MET A 225 -17.31 -5.40 -22.64
CA MET A 225 -16.56 -4.91 -21.47
C MET A 225 -15.95 -3.52 -21.71
N LEU A 226 -15.28 -3.31 -22.84
CA LEU A 226 -14.66 -2.03 -23.17
C LEU A 226 -15.71 -0.94 -23.42
N THR A 227 -16.80 -1.29 -24.10
CA THR A 227 -17.89 -0.37 -24.43
C THR A 227 -18.64 0.08 -23.18
N SER A 228 -18.86 -0.84 -22.23
CA SER A 228 -19.47 -0.52 -20.94
C SER A 228 -18.54 0.26 -19.99
N ALA A 229 -17.23 0.08 -20.09
CA ALA A 229 -16.26 0.84 -19.31
C ALA A 229 -16.07 2.29 -19.81
N THR A 230 -16.29 2.56 -21.09
CA THR A 230 -15.96 3.84 -21.73
C THR A 230 -17.10 4.86 -21.76
N ARG A 231 -18.37 4.42 -21.92
CA ARG A 231 -19.52 5.35 -22.00
C ARG A 231 -20.12 5.70 -20.63
N SER A 232 -20.46 6.98 -20.45
CA SER A 232 -20.96 7.57 -19.20
C SER A 232 -22.44 7.30 -18.89
N ASN A 233 -23.22 6.78 -19.84
CA ASN A 233 -24.67 6.74 -19.72
C ASN A 233 -25.23 5.33 -19.43
N GLY A 234 -25.81 5.19 -18.23
CA GLY A 234 -27.06 4.45 -18.01
C GLY A 234 -26.99 2.94 -17.76
N LEU A 235 -26.26 2.17 -18.57
CA LEU A 235 -26.34 0.70 -18.53
C LEU A 235 -25.30 0.10 -17.58
N ARG A 236 -25.75 -0.56 -16.50
CA ARG A 236 -24.88 -1.32 -15.59
C ARG A 236 -24.70 -2.73 -16.11
N VAL A 237 -23.45 -3.14 -16.27
CA VAL A 237 -23.11 -4.50 -16.73
C VAL A 237 -22.78 -5.37 -15.53
N HIS A 238 -23.43 -6.53 -15.48
CA HIS A 238 -23.23 -7.61 -14.53
C HIS A 238 -22.76 -8.85 -15.30
N LEU A 239 -21.93 -9.67 -14.67
CA LEU A 239 -21.58 -10.98 -15.21
C LEU A 239 -22.32 -12.04 -14.42
N SER A 240 -22.97 -12.98 -15.12
CA SER A 240 -23.42 -14.22 -14.48
C SER A 240 -22.18 -15.05 -14.12
N ALA A 241 -22.22 -15.67 -12.95
CA ALA A 241 -21.21 -16.64 -12.53
C ALA A 241 -21.89 -18.01 -12.50
N GLY A 242 -21.33 -19.00 -13.19
CA GLY A 242 -21.84 -20.37 -13.13
C GLY A 242 -21.58 -20.99 -11.76
N PHE A 243 -22.40 -21.97 -11.35
CA PHE A 243 -22.32 -22.60 -10.02
C PHE A 243 -20.91 -23.12 -9.66
N TYR A 244 -20.17 -23.65 -10.64
CA TYR A 244 -18.81 -24.16 -10.44
C TYR A 244 -17.74 -23.05 -10.33
N ASP A 245 -17.97 -21.88 -10.94
CA ASP A 245 -17.10 -20.71 -10.79
C ASP A 245 -17.25 -20.12 -9.36
N LEU A 246 -18.43 -20.27 -8.76
CA LEU A 246 -18.72 -19.86 -7.37
C LEU A 246 -17.92 -20.69 -6.34
N LEU A 247 -17.72 -21.98 -6.59
CA LEU A 247 -17.04 -22.90 -5.67
C LEU A 247 -15.51 -22.75 -5.70
N THR A 248 -14.95 -22.29 -6.81
CA THR A 248 -13.49 -22.31 -7.05
C THR A 248 -12.83 -20.95 -6.88
N ALA A 249 -13.53 -19.83 -7.07
CA ALA A 249 -12.90 -18.52 -7.21
C ALA A 249 -12.63 -17.74 -5.90
N GLY A 250 -13.19 -18.15 -4.75
CA GLY A 250 -12.97 -17.47 -3.46
C GLY A 250 -13.33 -15.97 -3.46
N VAL A 251 -14.21 -15.52 -4.36
CA VAL A 251 -14.55 -14.11 -4.57
C VAL A 251 -15.63 -13.66 -3.58
N GLN A 252 -15.42 -12.50 -2.93
CA GLN A 252 -16.44 -11.87 -2.08
C GLN A 252 -17.57 -11.26 -2.94
N PHE A 253 -18.79 -11.74 -2.73
CA PHE A 253 -19.97 -11.42 -3.54
C PHE A 253 -20.56 -10.02 -3.30
N ALA A 254 -21.19 -9.47 -4.34
CA ALA A 254 -22.23 -8.44 -4.21
C ALA A 254 -23.60 -9.09 -4.43
N GLU A 255 -24.27 -9.48 -3.35
CA GLU A 255 -25.64 -9.98 -3.40
C GLU A 255 -26.60 -8.80 -3.61
N ARG A 256 -27.44 -8.88 -4.66
CA ARG A 256 -28.54 -7.92 -4.87
C ARG A 256 -29.85 -8.68 -4.94
N ASN A 257 -30.68 -8.54 -3.90
CA ASN A 257 -31.98 -9.21 -3.78
C ASN A 257 -31.91 -10.73 -4.03
N HIS A 258 -30.94 -11.42 -3.42
CA HIS A 258 -30.76 -12.87 -3.51
C HIS A 258 -30.30 -13.42 -4.87
N VAL A 259 -29.88 -12.54 -5.78
CA VAL A 259 -29.26 -12.92 -7.06
C VAL A 259 -27.73 -12.70 -6.96
N PRO A 260 -26.91 -13.75 -7.14
CA PRO A 260 -25.46 -13.61 -7.13
C PRO A 260 -24.99 -12.99 -8.44
N LEU A 261 -24.52 -11.73 -8.38
CA LEU A 261 -24.02 -11.02 -9.57
C LEU A 261 -22.58 -10.55 -9.35
N LEU A 262 -21.73 -10.77 -10.36
CA LEU A 262 -20.41 -10.17 -10.41
C LEU A 262 -20.54 -8.78 -11.06
N THR A 263 -20.48 -7.74 -10.23
CA THR A 263 -20.50 -6.35 -10.69
C THR A 263 -19.08 -5.87 -10.99
N LEU A 264 -18.90 -5.24 -12.15
CA LEU A 264 -17.66 -4.53 -12.45
C LEU A 264 -17.71 -3.15 -11.82
N ARG A 265 -16.84 -2.93 -10.84
CA ARG A 265 -16.70 -1.65 -10.16
C ARG A 265 -16.15 -0.62 -11.17
N LYS A 266 -16.85 0.49 -11.37
CA LYS A 266 -16.47 1.54 -12.34
C LYS A 266 -15.09 2.11 -12.01
N ALA A 267 -14.24 2.28 -13.03
CA ALA A 267 -12.89 2.88 -12.92
C ALA A 267 -12.89 4.42 -12.83
N ARG A 268 -13.95 5.03 -12.27
CA ARG A 268 -14.11 6.49 -12.16
C ARG A 268 -14.40 6.88 -10.73
N LEU A 269 -13.60 7.82 -10.22
CA LEU A 269 -13.81 8.47 -8.92
C LEU A 269 -15.15 9.20 -8.90
N SER A 270 -15.87 9.08 -7.78
CA SER A 270 -17.02 9.94 -7.50
C SER A 270 -16.58 11.42 -7.47
N PRO A 271 -17.49 12.38 -7.71
CA PRO A 271 -17.14 13.80 -7.63
C PRO A 271 -16.53 14.20 -6.27
N VAL A 272 -17.04 13.60 -5.19
CA VAL A 272 -16.55 13.84 -3.82
C VAL A 272 -15.17 13.22 -3.63
N GLU A 273 -14.96 11.97 -4.05
CA GLU A 273 -13.65 11.32 -3.98
C GLU A 273 -12.59 12.11 -4.75
N ARG A 274 -12.94 12.63 -5.92
CA ARG A 274 -12.05 13.47 -6.72
C ARG A 274 -11.72 14.79 -6.04
N ALA A 275 -12.71 15.42 -5.40
CA ALA A 275 -12.50 16.66 -4.65
C ALA A 275 -11.60 16.42 -3.42
N VAL A 276 -11.86 15.36 -2.65
CA VAL A 276 -11.04 14.95 -1.50
C VAL A 276 -9.61 14.64 -1.94
N LYS A 277 -9.45 13.84 -3.00
CA LYS A 277 -8.14 13.50 -3.57
C LYS A 277 -7.37 14.77 -3.98
N ALA A 278 -8.01 15.66 -4.74
CA ALA A 278 -7.37 16.86 -5.23
C ALA A 278 -6.98 17.83 -4.09
N ALA A 279 -7.78 17.90 -3.01
CA ALA A 279 -7.44 18.67 -1.82
C ALA A 279 -6.22 18.08 -1.09
N LEU A 280 -6.19 16.76 -0.91
CA LEU A 280 -5.06 16.05 -0.30
C LEU A 280 -3.77 16.20 -1.12
N ASP A 281 -3.85 15.98 -2.44
CA ASP A 281 -2.70 16.07 -3.33
C ASP A 281 -2.11 17.48 -3.35
N ARG A 282 -2.94 18.53 -3.48
CA ARG A 282 -2.47 19.92 -3.46
C ARG A 282 -1.95 20.34 -2.09
N GLY A 283 -2.65 19.97 -1.02
CA GLY A 283 -2.24 20.30 0.35
C GLY A 283 -0.89 19.68 0.70
N LEU A 284 -0.72 18.37 0.43
CA LEU A 284 0.53 17.67 0.69
C LEU A 284 1.65 18.14 -0.26
N ALA A 285 1.36 18.43 -1.53
CA ALA A 285 2.35 18.99 -2.45
C ALA A 285 2.82 20.38 -2.00
N ALA A 286 1.93 21.24 -1.51
CA ALA A 286 2.30 22.56 -0.98
C ALA A 286 3.23 22.44 0.22
N VAL A 287 2.90 21.55 1.17
CA VAL A 287 3.74 21.28 2.35
C VAL A 287 5.11 20.75 1.92
N LEU A 288 5.15 19.75 1.03
CA LEU A 288 6.41 19.17 0.53
C LEU A 288 7.26 20.21 -0.19
N LEU A 289 6.66 21.11 -0.97
CA LEU A 289 7.39 22.15 -1.69
C LEU A 289 8.03 23.15 -0.74
N VAL A 290 7.34 23.55 0.33
CA VAL A 290 7.90 24.42 1.38
C VAL A 290 9.02 23.72 2.14
N VAL A 291 8.80 22.48 2.58
CA VAL A 291 9.79 21.70 3.34
C VAL A 291 11.05 21.43 2.50
N LEU A 292 10.90 21.19 1.21
CA LEU A 292 12.01 20.88 0.30
C LEU A 292 12.60 22.13 -0.38
N ALA A 293 12.03 23.32 -0.17
CA ALA A 293 12.52 24.57 -0.75
C ALA A 293 14.00 24.86 -0.45
N PRO A 294 14.52 24.67 0.80
CA PRO A 294 15.94 24.89 1.09
C PRO A 294 16.86 24.00 0.26
N MET A 295 16.43 22.76 0.02
CA MET A 295 17.19 21.79 -0.76
C MET A 295 17.15 22.14 -2.26
N VAL A 296 16.01 22.58 -2.78
CA VAL A 296 15.90 23.08 -4.16
C VAL A 296 16.76 24.32 -4.35
N ALA A 297 16.78 25.24 -3.40
CA ALA A 297 17.64 26.43 -3.42
C ALA A 297 19.13 26.05 -3.39
N ALA A 298 19.53 25.09 -2.55
CA ALA A 298 20.91 24.60 -2.51
C ALA A 298 21.34 23.97 -3.83
N MET A 299 20.46 23.18 -4.47
CA MET A 299 20.72 22.62 -5.80
C MET A 299 20.83 23.70 -6.88
N ALA A 300 19.92 24.66 -6.87
CA ALA A 300 19.92 25.79 -7.80
C ALA A 300 21.21 26.60 -7.68
N LEU A 301 21.64 26.90 -6.46
CA LEU A 301 22.88 27.62 -6.17
C LEU A 301 24.11 26.82 -6.64
N TRP A 302 24.11 25.50 -6.43
CA TRP A 302 25.20 24.64 -6.90
C TRP A 302 25.28 24.58 -8.43
N GLN A 303 24.15 24.45 -9.12
CA GLN A 303 24.12 24.47 -10.59
C GLN A 303 24.58 25.83 -11.13
N TRP A 304 24.09 26.92 -10.54
CA TRP A 304 24.47 28.28 -10.91
C TRP A 304 25.99 28.49 -10.78
N ARG A 305 26.60 27.99 -9.70
CA ARG A 305 28.08 28.02 -9.53
C ARG A 305 28.85 27.21 -10.56
N GLN A 306 28.24 26.18 -11.16
CA GLN A 306 28.83 25.37 -12.23
C GLN A 306 28.64 25.99 -13.63
N GLY A 307 28.13 27.23 -13.72
CA GLY A 307 27.86 27.91 -14.99
C GLY A 307 26.63 27.39 -15.74
N ALA A 308 25.85 26.49 -15.12
CA ALA A 308 24.58 26.01 -15.66
C ALA A 308 23.44 26.75 -14.93
N GLY A 309 22.68 27.58 -15.62
CA GLY A 309 21.40 28.07 -15.09
C GLY A 309 20.48 26.90 -14.69
N LEU A 310 19.48 27.17 -13.84
CA LEU A 310 18.51 26.14 -13.43
C LEU A 310 17.82 25.52 -14.65
N ARG A 311 18.19 24.28 -15.02
CA ARG A 311 17.62 23.58 -16.19
C ARG A 311 16.50 22.65 -15.75
N ILE A 312 15.26 23.08 -16.00
CA ILE A 312 14.05 22.26 -15.84
C ILE A 312 13.65 21.76 -17.23
N ASP A 313 13.75 20.45 -17.43
CA ASP A 313 13.27 19.80 -18.64
C ASP A 313 11.75 19.61 -18.53
N ARG A 314 11.06 19.72 -19.67
CA ARG A 314 9.63 19.47 -19.79
C ARG A 314 9.40 18.34 -20.78
N GLU A 315 8.98 17.20 -20.26
CA GLU A 315 8.62 16.03 -21.06
C GLU A 315 7.12 16.02 -21.32
N ARG A 316 6.70 15.80 -22.57
CA ARG A 316 5.26 15.72 -22.90
C ARG A 316 4.71 14.36 -22.48
N VAL A 317 3.73 14.39 -21.60
CA VAL A 317 3.08 13.19 -21.06
C VAL A 317 1.56 13.30 -21.21
N VAL A 318 0.91 12.14 -21.28
CA VAL A 318 -0.54 12.04 -21.39
C VAL A 318 -1.17 12.08 -20.00
N GLY A 319 -2.06 13.04 -19.78
CA GLY A 319 -2.81 13.22 -18.55
C GLY A 319 -4.22 12.62 -18.59
N GLN A 320 -5.06 13.08 -17.67
CA GLN A 320 -6.46 12.67 -17.59
C GLN A 320 -7.21 13.02 -18.88
N ASN A 321 -8.08 12.12 -19.34
CA ASN A 321 -8.86 12.26 -20.57
C ASN A 321 -8.00 12.51 -21.83
N ARG A 322 -6.75 12.03 -21.84
CA ARG A 322 -5.77 12.24 -22.92
C ARG A 322 -5.35 13.70 -23.16
N ILE A 323 -5.52 14.56 -22.16
CA ILE A 323 -5.00 15.93 -22.21
C ILE A 323 -3.50 15.87 -21.94
N GLU A 324 -2.69 16.34 -22.89
CA GLU A 324 -1.24 16.37 -22.75
C GLU A 324 -0.78 17.53 -21.86
N PHE A 325 0.27 17.31 -21.09
CA PHE A 325 0.94 18.37 -20.33
C PHE A 325 2.45 18.16 -20.25
N GLY A 326 3.18 19.22 -19.91
CA GLY A 326 4.63 19.18 -19.72
C GLY A 326 4.98 18.78 -18.28
N LEU A 327 5.42 17.53 -18.09
CA LEU A 327 5.95 17.04 -16.83
C LEU A 327 7.31 17.68 -16.55
N MET A 328 7.40 18.43 -15.44
CA MET A 328 8.62 19.12 -15.06
C MET A 328 9.59 18.18 -14.37
N ARG A 329 10.85 18.15 -14.83
CA ARG A 329 11.93 17.37 -14.23
C ARG A 329 13.21 18.21 -14.13
N PHE A 330 13.95 18.08 -13.03
CA PHE A 330 15.28 18.67 -12.94
C PHE A 330 16.29 17.87 -13.74
N ARG A 331 17.12 18.55 -14.52
CA ARG A 331 18.33 17.93 -15.05
C ARG A 331 19.37 17.87 -13.94
N THR A 332 19.54 16.69 -13.33
CA THR A 332 20.48 16.48 -12.22
C THR A 332 21.82 15.95 -12.71
N SER A 333 22.91 16.58 -12.24
CA SER A 333 24.30 16.11 -12.36
C SER A 333 24.88 15.78 -10.98
N ALA A 334 26.00 15.05 -10.93
CA ALA A 334 26.68 14.72 -9.67
C ALA A 334 27.09 16.00 -8.93
N PRO A 335 26.87 16.12 -7.60
CA PRO A 335 26.59 15.04 -6.64
C PRO A 335 25.09 14.75 -6.38
N PHE A 336 24.16 15.51 -6.97
CA PHE A 336 22.72 15.39 -6.70
C PHE A 336 21.99 14.43 -7.65
N ALA A 337 22.69 13.45 -8.21
CA ALA A 337 22.12 12.46 -9.11
C ALA A 337 21.21 11.49 -8.34
N SER A 338 19.96 11.90 -8.08
CA SER A 338 18.93 11.02 -7.55
C SER A 338 17.61 11.17 -8.30
N ASP A 339 16.89 10.06 -8.43
CA ASP A 339 15.58 10.02 -9.09
C ASP A 339 14.51 10.86 -8.37
N LEU A 340 14.63 11.00 -7.04
CA LEU A 340 13.70 11.81 -6.24
C LEU A 340 13.91 13.30 -6.51
N LEU A 341 15.15 13.77 -6.45
CA LEU A 341 15.49 15.18 -6.69
C LEU A 341 15.10 15.59 -8.11
N ARG A 342 15.30 14.71 -9.09
CA ARG A 342 14.86 14.90 -10.48
C ARG A 342 13.36 15.21 -10.60
N LYS A 343 12.53 14.69 -9.69
CA LYS A 343 11.07 14.77 -9.76
C LYS A 343 10.46 15.91 -8.95
N LEU A 344 11.24 16.65 -8.16
CA LEU A 344 10.73 17.74 -7.32
C LEU A 344 9.95 18.81 -8.08
N PRO A 345 10.34 19.26 -9.29
CA PRO A 345 9.55 20.22 -10.04
C PRO A 345 8.15 19.70 -10.40
N GLY A 346 7.98 18.37 -10.47
CA GLY A 346 6.68 17.74 -10.67
C GLY A 346 5.67 18.03 -9.57
N LEU A 347 6.09 18.47 -8.37
CA LEU A 347 5.17 18.95 -7.33
C LEU A 347 4.42 20.22 -7.79
N LEU A 348 5.00 21.03 -8.67
CA LEU A 348 4.30 22.18 -9.28
C LEU A 348 3.20 21.71 -10.25
N ASN A 349 3.42 20.60 -10.98
CA ASN A 349 2.37 19.99 -11.79
C ASN A 349 1.21 19.49 -10.90
N VAL A 350 1.52 19.00 -9.69
CA VAL A 350 0.48 18.59 -8.73
C VAL A 350 -0.33 19.78 -8.23
N LEU A 351 0.33 20.89 -7.87
CA LEU A 351 -0.37 22.10 -7.44
C LEU A 351 -1.28 22.69 -8.53
N ARG A 352 -0.85 22.61 -9.81
CA ARG A 352 -1.64 23.00 -10.98
C ARG A 352 -2.82 22.07 -11.25
N GLY A 353 -2.80 20.86 -10.70
CA GLY A 353 -3.79 19.83 -10.97
C GLY A 353 -3.59 19.09 -12.29
N ASP A 354 -2.39 19.15 -12.87
CA ASP A 354 -2.02 18.34 -14.05
C ASP A 354 -1.64 16.91 -13.64
N LEU A 355 -1.11 16.76 -12.42
CA LEU A 355 -0.56 15.53 -11.86
C LEU A 355 -1.14 15.29 -10.46
N SER A 356 -1.16 14.03 -10.03
CA SER A 356 -1.47 13.61 -8.66
C SER A 356 -0.18 13.20 -7.92
N LEU A 357 -0.14 13.21 -6.59
CA LEU A 357 1.02 12.65 -5.88
C LEU A 357 1.11 11.13 -6.11
N VAL A 358 -0.03 10.45 -5.93
CA VAL A 358 -0.17 9.01 -6.15
C VAL A 358 -1.10 8.76 -7.33
N GLY A 359 -0.68 7.94 -8.27
CA GLY A 359 -1.46 7.62 -9.47
C GLY A 359 -0.72 6.66 -10.40
N PRO A 360 -1.36 6.29 -11.52
CA PRO A 360 -0.74 5.45 -12.55
C PRO A 360 0.48 6.14 -13.16
N GLN A 361 1.33 5.39 -13.85
CA GLN A 361 2.55 5.96 -14.42
C GLN A 361 2.22 7.03 -15.48
N PRO A 362 2.87 8.21 -15.45
CA PRO A 362 2.79 9.16 -16.56
C PRO A 362 3.51 8.57 -17.78
N VAL A 363 2.74 8.32 -18.84
CA VAL A 363 3.24 7.77 -20.11
C VAL A 363 3.58 8.92 -21.06
N SER A 364 4.69 8.82 -21.79
CA SER A 364 5.06 9.81 -22.79
C SER A 364 4.05 9.82 -23.94
N SER A 365 3.84 10.96 -24.59
CA SER A 365 2.94 11.05 -25.74
C SER A 365 3.34 10.10 -26.89
N ALA A 366 4.65 9.84 -27.06
CA ALA A 366 5.16 8.93 -28.08
C ALA A 366 4.81 7.47 -27.76
N ASP A 367 5.01 7.04 -26.50
CA ASP A 367 4.73 5.67 -26.07
C ASP A 367 3.23 5.39 -26.01
N ALA A 368 2.42 6.39 -25.65
CA ALA A 368 0.97 6.27 -25.61
C ALA A 368 0.34 6.03 -27.00
N ALA A 369 0.96 6.53 -28.07
CA ALA A 369 0.52 6.28 -29.44
C ALA A 369 0.78 4.83 -29.88
N LEU A 370 1.84 4.20 -29.38
CA LEU A 370 2.22 2.81 -29.66
C LEU A 370 1.40 1.80 -28.84
N ALA A 371 1.02 2.14 -27.61
CA ALA A 371 0.46 1.20 -26.63
C ALA A 371 -1.05 0.90 -26.78
N GLY A 372 -1.71 1.27 -27.89
CA GLY A 372 -3.04 0.77 -28.24
C GLY A 372 -4.08 0.81 -27.12
N ALA A 373 -4.55 2.01 -26.76
CA ALA A 373 -5.85 2.23 -26.10
C ALA A 373 -6.14 1.49 -24.76
N MET A 374 -5.18 1.39 -23.84
CA MET A 374 -5.56 1.12 -22.44
C MET A 374 -6.23 2.37 -21.83
N PRO A 375 -7.42 2.28 -21.21
CA PRO A 375 -8.15 3.40 -20.61
C PRO A 375 -7.54 3.85 -19.27
N LEU A 376 -6.21 3.98 -19.21
CA LEU A 376 -5.46 4.43 -18.04
C LEU A 376 -5.69 5.92 -17.72
N SER A 377 -6.39 6.64 -18.59
CA SER A 377 -6.58 8.10 -18.52
C SER A 377 -7.79 8.57 -17.73
N SER A 378 -8.49 7.69 -16.98
CA SER A 378 -9.65 8.12 -16.18
C SER A 378 -9.26 8.89 -14.92
N ILE A 379 -8.05 8.68 -14.40
CA ILE A 379 -7.48 9.34 -13.22
C ILE A 379 -6.19 10.08 -13.63
N GLN A 380 -5.86 11.15 -12.91
CA GLN A 380 -4.62 11.87 -13.12
C GLN A 380 -3.41 10.96 -12.84
N PRO A 381 -2.37 10.98 -13.70
CA PRO A 381 -1.15 10.23 -13.45
C PRO A 381 -0.44 10.71 -12.18
N GLY A 382 0.37 9.83 -11.59
CA GLY A 382 1.03 10.06 -10.32
C GLY A 382 2.51 10.42 -10.44
N LEU A 383 3.02 11.26 -9.53
CA LEU A 383 4.46 11.41 -9.32
C LEU A 383 5.11 10.10 -8.81
N THR A 384 4.32 9.36 -8.02
CA THR A 384 4.60 8.00 -7.56
C THR A 384 3.34 7.13 -7.68
N GLY A 385 3.47 5.83 -7.48
CA GLY A 385 2.35 4.89 -7.54
C GLY A 385 2.78 3.46 -7.20
N SER A 386 1.84 2.52 -7.27
CA SER A 386 2.09 1.10 -7.06
C SER A 386 3.05 0.52 -8.11
N TRP A 387 2.95 1.00 -9.36
CA TRP A 387 3.82 0.65 -10.50
C TRP A 387 5.33 0.75 -10.24
N ARG A 388 5.77 1.54 -9.24
CA ARG A 388 7.18 1.65 -8.85
C ARG A 388 7.76 0.38 -8.23
N GLN A 389 6.94 -0.63 -7.93
CA GLN A 389 7.38 -1.96 -7.49
C GLN A 389 7.48 -2.97 -8.62
N ALA A 390 6.90 -2.68 -9.79
CA ALA A 390 6.80 -3.65 -10.87
C ALA A 390 8.19 -4.07 -11.34
N ALA A 391 8.39 -5.38 -11.49
CA ALA A 391 9.57 -5.97 -12.08
C ALA A 391 9.54 -5.88 -13.61
N ASP A 392 8.35 -5.93 -14.21
CA ASP A 392 8.13 -5.91 -15.65
C ASP A 392 6.94 -5.02 -16.09
N PRO A 393 6.83 -4.69 -17.40
CA PRO A 393 5.73 -3.85 -17.90
C PRO A 393 4.32 -4.43 -17.74
N ALA A 394 4.16 -5.75 -17.70
CA ALA A 394 2.86 -6.39 -17.57
C ALA A 394 2.35 -6.34 -16.13
N GLU A 395 3.23 -6.60 -15.16
CA GLU A 395 2.99 -6.36 -13.73
C GLU A 395 2.67 -4.88 -13.49
N GLN A 396 3.39 -3.98 -14.18
CA GLN A 396 3.12 -2.55 -14.09
C GLN A 396 1.70 -2.18 -14.54
N ALA A 397 1.27 -2.66 -15.71
CA ALA A 397 -0.08 -2.44 -16.22
C ALA A 397 -1.14 -3.01 -15.26
N THR A 398 -0.85 -4.17 -14.65
CA THR A 398 -1.73 -4.81 -13.66
C THR A 398 -1.87 -3.95 -12.40
N LEU A 399 -0.77 -3.41 -11.87
CA LEU A 399 -0.78 -2.53 -10.69
C LEU A 399 -1.49 -1.21 -10.97
N ASP A 400 -1.33 -0.65 -12.16
CA ASP A 400 -2.04 0.57 -12.58
C ASP A 400 -3.54 0.31 -12.72
N LEU A 401 -3.96 -0.81 -13.33
CA LEU A 401 -5.37 -1.22 -13.38
C LEU A 401 -5.95 -1.47 -11.98
N TYR A 402 -5.20 -2.15 -11.11
CA TYR A 402 -5.60 -2.38 -9.72
C TYR A 402 -5.84 -1.05 -8.99
N TYR A 403 -4.93 -0.09 -9.14
CA TYR A 403 -5.06 1.23 -8.54
C TYR A 403 -6.31 1.96 -9.05
N LEU A 404 -6.56 1.95 -10.36
CA LEU A 404 -7.73 2.60 -10.97
C LEU A 404 -9.06 1.99 -10.51
N ARG A 405 -9.11 0.66 -10.32
CA ARG A 405 -10.33 -0.07 -9.96
C ARG A 405 -10.61 -0.07 -8.46
N SER A 406 -9.56 -0.08 -7.65
CA SER A 406 -9.64 -0.23 -6.19
C SER A 406 -9.30 1.07 -5.45
N TYR A 407 -9.34 2.20 -6.16
CA TYR A 407 -8.98 3.49 -5.58
C TYR A 407 -9.72 3.73 -4.26
N THR A 408 -8.93 4.10 -3.24
CA THR A 408 -9.39 4.66 -1.98
C THR A 408 -8.33 5.63 -1.47
N VAL A 409 -8.71 6.59 -0.63
CA VAL A 409 -7.75 7.48 0.06
C VAL A 409 -6.73 6.67 0.87
N TRP A 410 -7.15 5.54 1.44
CA TRP A 410 -6.26 4.62 2.16
C TRP A 410 -5.20 3.98 1.26
N LEU A 411 -5.53 3.68 0.00
CA LEU A 411 -4.55 3.17 -0.96
C LEU A 411 -3.47 4.22 -1.25
N ASP A 412 -3.85 5.50 -1.41
CA ASP A 412 -2.88 6.59 -1.57
C ASP A 412 -1.95 6.69 -0.34
N ILE A 413 -2.52 6.65 0.86
CA ILE A 413 -1.75 6.67 2.12
C ILE A 413 -0.82 5.46 2.21
N ALA A 414 -1.30 4.26 1.89
CA ALA A 414 -0.51 3.03 1.93
C ALA A 414 0.68 3.10 0.96
N VAL A 415 0.44 3.55 -0.27
CA VAL A 415 1.51 3.73 -1.27
C VAL A 415 2.51 4.76 -0.77
N LEU A 416 2.08 5.93 -0.29
CA LEU A 416 3.00 6.95 0.25
C LEU A 416 3.81 6.43 1.43
N TYR A 417 3.17 5.75 2.38
CA TYR A 417 3.81 5.16 3.55
C TYR A 417 4.87 4.14 3.13
N GLU A 418 4.53 3.22 2.23
CA GLU A 418 5.45 2.20 1.76
C GLU A 418 6.67 2.83 1.07
N ARG A 419 6.44 3.80 0.17
CA ARG A 419 7.52 4.52 -0.53
C ARG A 419 8.41 5.29 0.44
N ALA A 420 7.83 5.91 1.46
CA ALA A 420 8.58 6.57 2.52
C ALA A 420 9.41 5.57 3.32
N MET A 421 8.81 4.45 3.75
CA MET A 421 9.49 3.42 4.57
C MET A 421 10.63 2.72 3.84
N VAL A 422 10.50 2.44 2.55
CA VAL A 422 11.57 1.87 1.71
C VAL A 422 12.83 2.76 1.71
N ARG A 423 12.67 4.08 1.90
CA ARG A 423 13.78 5.04 1.97
C ARG A 423 14.24 5.31 3.40
N ILE A 424 13.30 5.50 4.32
CA ILE A 424 13.57 5.83 5.72
C ILE A 424 14.30 4.68 6.42
N ARG A 425 13.89 3.42 6.19
CA ARG A 425 14.50 2.27 6.90
C ARG A 425 16.00 2.12 6.63
N PRO A 426 16.50 2.10 5.37
CA PRO A 426 17.94 2.05 5.12
C PRO A 426 18.69 3.28 5.62
N ALA A 427 18.08 4.48 5.53
CA ALA A 427 18.68 5.72 6.02
C ALA A 427 18.81 5.72 7.56
N ALA A 428 17.77 5.29 8.26
CA ALA A 428 17.78 5.15 9.71
C ALA A 428 18.79 4.10 10.17
N LYS A 429 18.87 2.95 9.47
CA LYS A 429 19.91 1.94 9.73
C LYS A 429 21.31 2.53 9.54
N ARG A 430 21.50 3.31 8.47
CA ARG A 430 22.79 3.99 8.23
C ARG A 430 23.12 5.03 9.30
N ALA A 431 22.14 5.78 9.78
CA ALA A 431 22.34 6.72 10.88
C ALA A 431 22.75 5.99 12.18
N LEU A 432 22.07 4.89 12.50
CA LEU A 432 22.44 4.02 13.62
C LEU A 432 23.89 3.50 13.48
N ASP A 433 24.26 3.03 12.28
CA ASP A 433 25.61 2.55 12.00
C ASP A 433 26.67 3.64 12.23
N LEU A 434 26.42 4.86 11.73
CA LEU A 434 27.36 5.98 11.84
C LEU A 434 27.51 6.46 13.28
N VAL A 435 26.40 6.71 13.97
CA VAL A 435 26.40 7.19 15.36
C VAL A 435 26.99 6.13 16.28
N GLY A 436 26.57 4.87 16.12
CA GLY A 436 27.09 3.78 16.94
C GLY A 436 28.58 3.51 16.68
N ALA A 437 29.04 3.54 15.42
CA ALA A 437 30.46 3.35 15.12
C ALA A 437 31.31 4.52 15.63
N ALA A 438 30.86 5.77 15.49
CA ALA A 438 31.56 6.93 16.02
C ALA A 438 31.68 6.87 17.55
N LEU A 439 30.60 6.52 18.25
CA LEU A 439 30.59 6.35 19.69
C LEU A 439 31.52 5.22 20.13
N LEU A 440 31.46 4.06 19.47
CA LEU A 440 32.32 2.92 19.79
C LEU A 440 33.79 3.24 19.53
N ILE A 441 34.14 3.95 18.44
CA ILE A 441 35.51 4.39 18.18
C ILE A 441 35.98 5.33 19.28
N LEU A 442 35.18 6.32 19.66
CA LEU A 442 35.53 7.27 20.72
C LEU A 442 35.81 6.54 22.04
N LEU A 443 34.88 5.69 22.48
CA LEU A 443 34.98 4.97 23.76
C LEU A 443 36.09 3.91 23.77
N SER A 444 36.35 3.25 22.65
CA SER A 444 37.37 2.20 22.55
C SER A 444 38.75 2.71 22.17
N SER A 445 38.88 3.97 21.73
CA SER A 445 40.14 4.52 21.21
C SER A 445 41.35 4.35 22.15
N PRO A 446 41.25 4.53 23.49
CA PRO A 446 42.42 4.35 24.36
C PRO A 446 42.88 2.89 24.39
N VAL A 447 41.92 1.96 24.45
CA VAL A 447 42.18 0.51 24.46
C VAL A 447 42.79 0.08 23.12
N VAL A 448 42.19 0.50 22.00
CA VAL A 448 42.69 0.17 20.65
C VAL A 448 44.10 0.72 20.45
N CYS A 449 44.39 1.96 20.87
CA CYS A 449 45.74 2.52 20.79
C CYS A 449 46.75 1.70 21.61
N GLY A 450 46.38 1.29 22.83
CA GLY A 450 47.20 0.40 23.66
C GLY A 450 47.44 -0.96 22.98
N CYS A 451 46.43 -1.56 22.36
CA CYS A 451 46.56 -2.80 21.60
C CYS A 451 47.50 -2.65 20.40
N LEU A 452 47.39 -1.55 19.64
CA LEU A 452 48.28 -1.27 18.50
C LEU A 452 49.73 -1.11 18.95
N LEU A 453 49.97 -0.39 20.05
CA LEU A 453 51.30 -0.25 20.64
C LEU A 453 51.85 -1.59 21.13
N ALA A 454 51.05 -2.41 21.80
CA ALA A 454 51.45 -3.73 22.26
C ALA A 454 51.85 -4.66 21.10
N VAL A 455 51.11 -4.64 19.99
CA VAL A 455 51.45 -5.42 18.78
C VAL A 455 52.72 -4.90 18.11
N TRP A 456 52.90 -3.57 18.09
CA TRP A 456 54.11 -2.95 17.56
C TRP A 456 55.35 -3.38 18.36
N ILE A 457 55.25 -3.43 19.69
CA ILE A 457 56.32 -3.89 20.57
C ILE A 457 56.57 -5.40 20.42
N ASP A 458 55.51 -6.23 20.34
CA ASP A 458 55.61 -7.70 20.30
C ASP A 458 56.11 -8.23 18.94
N SER A 459 55.75 -7.57 17.83
CA SER A 459 55.98 -8.12 16.48
C SER A 459 56.35 -7.10 15.39
N GLY A 460 56.50 -5.82 15.73
CA GLY A 460 56.86 -4.75 14.78
C GLY A 460 55.71 -4.30 13.86
N SER A 461 56.08 -3.70 12.72
CA SER A 461 55.15 -3.23 11.68
C SER A 461 54.88 -4.32 10.63
N PRO A 462 53.74 -4.32 9.91
CA PRO A 462 52.54 -3.50 10.10
C PRO A 462 51.64 -3.97 11.25
N VAL A 463 51.06 -3.03 12.01
CA VAL A 463 50.14 -3.33 13.13
C VAL A 463 48.69 -3.62 12.71
N ILE A 464 48.30 -3.18 11.51
CA ILE A 464 46.98 -3.45 10.91
C ILE A 464 47.13 -4.48 9.79
N TYR A 465 46.33 -5.55 9.88
CA TYR A 465 46.10 -6.51 8.82
C TYR A 465 44.86 -6.14 8.00
N ARG A 466 44.90 -6.37 6.69
CA ARG A 466 43.80 -6.09 5.76
C ARG A 466 43.28 -7.40 5.19
N ARG A 467 42.03 -7.74 5.50
CA ARG A 467 41.36 -8.92 4.94
C ARG A 467 40.51 -8.51 3.74
N HIS A 468 40.81 -9.06 2.56
CA HIS A 468 40.00 -8.84 1.36
C HIS A 468 38.66 -9.59 1.46
N VAL A 469 37.55 -8.85 1.42
CA VAL A 469 36.19 -9.39 1.57
C VAL A 469 35.26 -8.81 0.50
N VAL A 470 34.14 -9.51 0.25
CA VAL A 470 33.17 -9.10 -0.78
C VAL A 470 32.29 -7.94 -0.29
N ARG A 471 32.02 -6.99 -1.18
CA ARG A 471 31.18 -5.80 -0.93
C ARG A 471 29.72 -6.05 -1.34
N ARG A 472 28.79 -5.31 -0.72
CA ARG A 472 27.39 -5.19 -1.19
C ARG A 472 27.33 -4.77 -2.66
N GLY A 473 26.58 -5.49 -3.47
CA GLY A 473 26.42 -5.23 -4.91
C GLY A 473 27.56 -5.74 -5.78
N GLY A 474 28.54 -6.45 -5.22
CA GLY A 474 29.72 -6.95 -5.92
C GLY A 474 30.98 -6.12 -5.68
N GLY A 475 32.14 -6.68 -6.07
CA GLY A 475 33.47 -6.13 -5.80
C GLY A 475 34.02 -6.49 -4.41
N SER A 476 35.17 -5.93 -4.05
CA SER A 476 35.86 -6.21 -2.79
C SER A 476 36.23 -4.94 -1.99
N PHE A 477 36.53 -5.12 -0.71
CA PHE A 477 37.12 -4.10 0.16
C PHE A 477 38.01 -4.73 1.24
N ASP A 478 38.82 -3.89 1.90
CA ASP A 478 39.74 -4.31 2.96
C ASP A 478 39.09 -4.15 4.33
N ALA A 479 38.71 -5.26 4.97
CA ALA A 479 38.29 -5.26 6.36
C ALA A 479 39.52 -5.16 7.28
N PHE A 480 39.58 -4.10 8.08
CA PHE A 480 40.73 -3.82 8.94
C PHE A 480 40.71 -4.66 10.21
N LYS A 481 41.85 -5.24 10.58
CA LYS A 481 42.05 -5.92 11.85
C LYS A 481 43.38 -5.54 12.48
N ILE A 482 43.48 -5.62 13.81
CA ILE A 482 44.79 -5.59 14.46
C ILE A 482 45.51 -6.89 14.11
N ARG A 483 46.78 -6.79 13.70
CA ARG A 483 47.58 -7.97 13.34
C ARG A 483 47.81 -8.83 14.58
N THR A 484 47.31 -10.06 14.55
CA THR A 484 47.50 -11.03 15.66
C THR A 484 48.51 -12.13 15.32
N MET A 485 49.00 -12.18 14.08
CA MET A 485 49.93 -13.19 13.58
C MET A 485 51.28 -12.58 13.22
N VAL A 486 52.34 -13.40 13.19
CA VAL A 486 53.67 -12.98 12.72
C VAL A 486 53.64 -12.56 11.24
N PRO A 487 54.53 -11.66 10.77
CA PRO A 487 54.53 -11.14 9.40
C PRO A 487 54.55 -12.22 8.29
N ASP A 488 55.18 -13.37 8.53
CA ASP A 488 55.34 -14.47 7.57
C ASP A 488 54.41 -15.68 7.85
N ALA A 489 53.27 -15.44 8.49
CA ALA A 489 52.34 -16.51 8.88
C ALA A 489 51.91 -17.43 7.72
N ASP A 490 51.72 -16.88 6.52
CA ASP A 490 51.33 -17.66 5.33
C ASP A 490 52.48 -18.53 4.81
N ARG A 491 53.74 -18.10 5.01
CA ARG A 491 54.90 -18.94 4.68
C ARG A 491 54.98 -20.13 5.64
N ILE A 492 54.83 -19.89 6.94
CA ILE A 492 54.83 -20.95 7.98
C ILE A 492 53.74 -22.00 7.70
N LEU A 493 52.53 -21.58 7.32
CA LEU A 493 51.47 -22.54 6.96
C LEU A 493 51.80 -23.32 5.67
N ARG A 494 52.44 -22.69 4.68
CA ARG A 494 52.81 -23.35 3.41
C ARG A 494 53.97 -24.33 3.55
N GLU A 495 54.88 -24.08 4.49
CA GLU A 495 56.07 -24.92 4.69
C GLU A 495 55.82 -26.11 5.62
N ASP A 496 54.73 -26.10 6.41
CA ASP A 496 54.41 -27.17 7.36
C ASP A 496 53.17 -27.99 6.94
N GLU A 497 53.40 -29.21 6.43
CA GLU A 497 52.34 -30.13 6.00
C GLU A 497 51.38 -30.58 7.11
N ARG A 498 51.83 -30.58 8.37
CA ARG A 498 50.98 -30.93 9.51
C ARG A 498 49.98 -29.81 9.76
N LEU A 499 50.44 -28.56 9.77
CA LEU A 499 49.58 -27.39 9.91
C LEU A 499 48.59 -27.28 8.74
N GLN A 500 49.00 -27.60 7.51
CA GLN A 500 48.09 -27.65 6.37
C GLN A 500 46.99 -28.70 6.52
N ARG A 501 47.35 -29.92 6.95
CA ARG A 501 46.35 -30.98 7.17
C ARG A 501 45.36 -30.58 8.24
N GLU A 502 45.83 -30.10 9.38
CA GLU A 502 44.98 -29.64 10.48
C GLU A 502 44.06 -28.48 10.06
N PHE A 503 44.60 -27.52 9.31
CA PHE A 503 43.84 -26.39 8.79
C PHE A 503 42.79 -26.80 7.75
N ARG A 504 43.11 -27.73 6.82
CA ARG A 504 42.15 -28.24 5.82
C ARG A 504 40.98 -28.99 6.47
N THR A 505 41.24 -29.74 7.54
CA THR A 505 40.19 -30.54 8.20
C THR A 505 39.25 -29.68 9.06
N SER A 506 39.78 -28.68 9.77
CA SER A 506 39.01 -27.99 10.82
C SER A 506 38.89 -26.47 10.65
N ASN A 507 39.53 -25.89 9.63
CA ASN A 507 39.69 -24.44 9.42
C ASN A 507 40.28 -23.69 10.64
N LYS A 508 40.91 -24.42 11.56
CA LYS A 508 41.53 -23.91 12.79
C LYS A 508 42.76 -24.75 13.14
N ILE A 509 43.65 -24.19 13.94
CA ILE A 509 44.84 -24.87 14.46
C ILE A 509 44.82 -24.67 15.97
N VAL A 510 44.88 -25.74 16.75
CA VAL A 510 44.65 -25.69 18.21
C VAL A 510 45.76 -24.91 18.93
N ALA A 511 47.01 -25.11 18.50
CA ALA A 511 48.18 -24.40 19.01
C ALA A 511 48.90 -23.69 17.86
N ASP A 512 48.24 -22.70 17.25
CA ASP A 512 48.73 -22.04 16.05
C ASP A 512 50.05 -21.27 16.32
N PRO A 513 51.21 -21.75 15.82
CA PRO A 513 52.50 -21.13 16.08
C PRO A 513 52.63 -19.75 15.39
N ARG A 514 51.71 -19.45 14.46
CA ARG A 514 51.69 -18.17 13.75
C ARG A 514 51.14 -17.04 14.61
N VAL A 515 50.48 -17.34 15.73
CA VAL A 515 49.80 -16.36 16.59
C VAL A 515 50.76 -15.84 17.66
N THR A 516 50.92 -14.51 17.70
CA THR A 516 51.78 -13.81 18.66
C THR A 516 51.25 -13.90 20.09
N ARG A 517 52.07 -13.54 21.08
CA ARG A 517 51.65 -13.55 22.50
C ARG A 517 50.54 -12.55 22.75
N VAL A 518 50.71 -11.31 22.26
CA VAL A 518 49.67 -10.28 22.31
C VAL A 518 48.48 -10.68 21.45
N GLY A 519 48.71 -11.26 20.27
CA GLY A 519 47.67 -11.71 19.36
C GLY A 519 46.71 -12.74 19.98
N ARG A 520 47.20 -13.63 20.84
CA ARG A 520 46.36 -14.59 21.59
C ARG A 520 45.34 -13.89 22.48
N TRP A 521 45.75 -12.85 23.21
CA TRP A 521 44.86 -12.06 24.05
C TRP A 521 43.86 -11.24 23.23
N LEU A 522 44.32 -10.62 22.14
CA LEU A 522 43.46 -9.84 21.25
C LEU A 522 42.33 -10.69 20.66
N ARG A 523 42.62 -11.91 20.19
CA ARG A 523 41.61 -12.84 19.66
C ARG A 523 40.62 -13.28 20.73
N ARG A 524 41.10 -13.60 21.94
CA ARG A 524 40.25 -14.02 23.06
C ARG A 524 39.24 -12.94 23.44
N LEU A 525 39.67 -11.69 23.46
CA LEU A 525 38.81 -10.54 23.79
C LEU A 525 38.11 -9.93 22.57
N SER A 526 38.34 -10.48 21.37
CA SER A 526 37.85 -9.94 20.08
C SER A 526 38.22 -8.46 19.86
N LEU A 527 39.33 -8.00 20.44
CA LEU A 527 39.83 -6.64 20.29
C LEU A 527 40.47 -6.40 18.92
N ASP A 528 40.84 -7.48 18.22
CA ASP A 528 41.44 -7.41 16.89
C ASP A 528 40.48 -6.88 15.82
N GLU A 529 39.17 -6.92 16.05
CA GLU A 529 38.16 -6.51 15.07
C GLU A 529 37.72 -5.05 15.20
N PHE A 530 38.11 -4.33 16.26
CA PHE A 530 37.73 -2.93 16.48
C PHE A 530 38.08 -1.97 15.33
N PRO A 531 39.20 -2.12 14.60
CA PRO A 531 39.48 -1.30 13.42
C PRO A 531 38.40 -1.36 12.31
N GLN A 532 37.58 -2.42 12.29
CA GLN A 532 36.46 -2.53 11.34
C GLN A 532 35.38 -1.44 11.55
N LEU A 533 35.33 -0.79 12.71
CA LEU A 533 34.44 0.36 12.92
C LEU A 533 34.73 1.49 11.93
N VAL A 534 35.98 1.62 11.44
CA VAL A 534 36.32 2.56 10.36
C VAL A 534 35.67 2.13 9.04
N ASN A 535 35.60 0.83 8.73
CA ASN A 535 34.87 0.32 7.56
C ASN A 535 33.36 0.61 7.66
N VAL A 536 32.80 0.58 8.88
CA VAL A 536 31.41 1.01 9.14
C VAL A 536 31.25 2.49 8.82
N LEU A 537 32.13 3.37 9.31
CA LEU A 537 32.09 4.80 8.98
C LEU A 537 32.21 5.05 7.46
N ARG A 538 33.09 4.32 6.77
CA ARG A 538 33.25 4.39 5.30
C ARG A 538 32.05 3.83 4.51
N GLY A 539 31.12 3.15 5.17
CA GLY A 539 29.92 2.59 4.52
C GLY A 539 30.16 1.29 3.75
N GLU A 540 31.27 0.62 4.06
CA GLU A 540 31.64 -0.69 3.53
C GLU A 540 31.00 -1.79 4.36
N MET A 541 30.91 -1.56 5.68
CA MET A 541 30.25 -2.43 6.65
C MET A 541 29.07 -1.73 7.35
N SER A 542 28.32 -2.53 8.09
CA SER A 542 27.23 -2.15 9.00
C SER A 542 27.60 -2.61 10.41
N LEU A 543 27.05 -2.00 11.47
CA LEU A 543 27.26 -2.52 12.83
C LEU A 543 26.64 -3.91 12.96
N VAL A 544 25.41 -4.05 12.46
CA VAL A 544 24.68 -5.32 12.39
C VAL A 544 24.46 -5.72 10.94
N GLY A 545 24.80 -6.95 10.59
CA GLY A 545 24.69 -7.47 9.24
C GLY A 545 25.05 -8.95 9.16
N PRO A 546 24.91 -9.57 7.98
CA PRO A 546 25.43 -10.92 7.75
C PRO A 546 26.96 -10.94 7.80
N ARG A 547 27.55 -12.11 7.99
CA ARG A 547 29.01 -12.26 8.06
C ARG A 547 29.70 -11.73 6.79
N MET A 548 30.85 -11.08 6.97
CA MET A 548 31.78 -10.81 5.87
C MET A 548 32.42 -12.10 5.35
N ILE A 549 32.39 -12.28 4.02
CA ILE A 549 32.90 -13.46 3.33
C ILE A 549 34.00 -13.06 2.33
N THR A 550 34.95 -13.96 2.09
CA THR A 550 35.96 -13.79 1.02
C THR A 550 35.41 -14.23 -0.33
N LEU A 551 36.11 -13.88 -1.42
CA LEU A 551 35.79 -14.38 -2.76
C LEU A 551 35.83 -15.91 -2.82
N ASP A 552 36.81 -16.52 -2.16
CA ASP A 552 36.96 -17.98 -2.12
C ASP A 552 35.86 -18.69 -1.31
N GLU A 553 35.29 -18.00 -0.30
CA GLU A 553 34.17 -18.52 0.51
C GLU A 553 32.82 -18.36 -0.23
N LEU A 554 32.70 -17.50 -1.24
CA LEU A 554 31.43 -17.18 -1.90
C LEU A 554 30.73 -18.37 -2.56
N PRO A 555 31.42 -19.31 -3.25
CA PRO A 555 30.78 -20.49 -3.85
C PRO A 555 30.05 -21.37 -2.84
N ASP A 556 30.53 -21.44 -1.60
CA ASP A 556 29.94 -22.26 -0.53
C ASP A 556 28.55 -21.79 -0.10
N TRP A 557 28.13 -20.60 -0.51
CA TRP A 557 26.85 -19.99 -0.12
C TRP A 557 25.73 -20.28 -1.12
N GLY A 558 26.03 -20.81 -2.31
CA GLY A 558 25.04 -21.09 -3.35
C GLY A 558 24.07 -19.92 -3.57
N ASP A 559 22.77 -20.19 -3.56
CA ASP A 559 21.72 -19.18 -3.75
C ASP A 559 21.65 -18.14 -2.62
N ALA A 560 22.08 -18.47 -1.41
CA ALA A 560 22.12 -17.52 -0.29
C ALA A 560 23.17 -16.42 -0.50
N GLY A 561 24.17 -16.66 -1.37
CA GLY A 561 25.18 -15.67 -1.72
C GLY A 561 24.59 -14.39 -2.32
N ARG A 562 23.63 -14.52 -3.24
CA ARG A 562 22.93 -13.36 -3.84
C ARG A 562 22.20 -12.51 -2.79
N LEU A 563 21.56 -13.18 -1.83
CA LEU A 563 20.87 -12.52 -0.73
C LEU A 563 21.85 -11.78 0.18
N LEU A 564 23.00 -12.38 0.50
CA LEU A 564 24.03 -11.76 1.34
C LEU A 564 24.62 -10.49 0.68
N LEU A 565 24.87 -10.54 -0.63
CA LEU A 565 25.38 -9.41 -1.40
C LEU A 565 24.38 -8.26 -1.58
N SER A 566 23.10 -8.46 -1.23
CA SER A 566 22.09 -7.41 -1.26
C SER A 566 22.22 -6.38 -0.13
N VAL A 567 22.94 -6.74 0.96
CA VAL A 567 23.14 -5.88 2.13
C VAL A 567 24.63 -5.71 2.46
N ARG A 568 24.96 -4.75 3.33
CA ARG A 568 26.34 -4.59 3.82
C ARG A 568 26.64 -5.68 4.86
N PRO A 569 27.85 -6.26 4.86
CA PRO A 569 28.26 -7.17 5.92
C PRO A 569 28.32 -6.45 7.28
N GLY A 570 28.09 -7.20 8.35
CA GLY A 570 28.05 -6.73 9.72
C GLY A 570 29.34 -6.97 10.48
N LEU A 571 29.66 -6.08 11.43
CA LEU A 571 30.61 -6.36 12.52
C LEU A 571 30.05 -7.46 13.44
N THR A 572 28.76 -7.34 13.77
CA THR A 572 28.00 -8.36 14.47
C THR A 572 26.75 -8.79 13.66
N GLY A 573 26.12 -9.90 14.04
CA GLY A 573 25.06 -10.53 13.24
C GLY A 573 24.28 -11.59 14.02
N LEU A 574 23.18 -12.05 13.45
CA LEU A 574 22.23 -12.93 14.14
C LEU A 574 22.87 -14.26 14.58
N TRP A 575 23.75 -14.84 13.76
CA TRP A 575 24.43 -16.09 14.12
C TRP A 575 25.46 -15.90 15.25
N GLN A 576 26.14 -14.74 15.30
CA GLN A 576 27.11 -14.40 16.36
C GLN A 576 26.47 -14.29 17.74
N VAL A 577 25.18 -13.99 17.82
CA VAL A 577 24.45 -13.93 19.11
C VAL A 577 23.62 -15.17 19.41
N SER A 578 23.38 -16.03 18.41
CA SER A 578 22.50 -17.22 18.55
C SER A 578 23.23 -18.49 18.97
N GLY A 579 24.49 -18.67 18.58
CA GLY A 579 25.26 -19.87 18.94
C GLY A 579 26.75 -19.83 18.60
N ARG A 580 27.23 -18.77 17.92
CA ARG A 580 28.65 -18.56 17.59
C ARG A 580 29.27 -19.79 16.91
N GLN A 581 30.32 -20.34 17.51
CA GLN A 581 31.13 -21.39 16.93
C GLN A 581 30.52 -22.79 17.08
N LEU A 582 29.50 -22.95 17.95
CA LEU A 582 28.77 -24.21 18.15
C LEU A 582 27.84 -24.55 16.98
N LEU A 583 27.57 -23.58 16.12
CA LEU A 583 26.71 -23.75 14.95
C LEU A 583 27.49 -24.36 13.78
N SER A 584 26.84 -25.29 13.07
CA SER A 584 27.34 -25.81 11.79
C SER A 584 27.45 -24.69 10.75
N LYS A 585 28.24 -24.91 9.69
CA LYS A 585 28.36 -23.95 8.57
C LYS A 585 26.98 -23.65 7.95
N ALA A 586 26.15 -24.68 7.75
CA ALA A 586 24.81 -24.55 7.20
C ALA A 586 23.87 -23.72 8.10
N ASP A 587 23.92 -23.90 9.43
CA ASP A 587 23.11 -23.12 10.35
C ASP A 587 23.48 -21.64 10.36
N ARG A 588 24.78 -21.31 10.22
CA ARG A 588 25.25 -19.92 10.12
C ARG A 588 24.73 -19.26 8.84
N VAL A 589 24.81 -19.95 7.71
CA VAL A 589 24.26 -19.48 6.43
C VAL A 589 22.75 -19.27 6.55
N ARG A 590 22.02 -20.19 7.19
CA ARG A 590 20.57 -20.06 7.42
C ARG A 590 20.25 -18.81 8.25
N LEU A 591 20.96 -18.58 9.35
CA LEU A 591 20.74 -17.42 10.22
C LEU A 591 21.10 -16.09 9.56
N ASP A 592 22.15 -16.05 8.74
CA ASP A 592 22.49 -14.86 7.95
C ASP A 592 21.40 -14.58 6.90
N ALA A 593 20.91 -15.62 6.21
CA ALA A 593 19.80 -15.47 5.29
C ALA A 593 18.50 -15.03 5.98
N GLU A 594 18.23 -15.56 7.17
CA GLU A 594 17.09 -15.16 7.99
C GLU A 594 17.19 -13.69 8.41
N TYR A 595 18.38 -13.24 8.84
CA TYR A 595 18.61 -11.85 9.17
C TYR A 595 18.28 -10.92 8.00
N VAL A 596 18.77 -11.22 6.79
CA VAL A 596 18.52 -10.38 5.62
C VAL A 596 17.02 -10.29 5.30
N ARG A 597 16.28 -11.39 5.44
CA ARG A 597 14.82 -11.41 5.22
C ARG A 597 14.02 -10.65 6.27
N ARG A 598 14.48 -10.64 7.54
CA ARG A 598 13.76 -10.07 8.68
C ARG A 598 14.35 -8.75 9.18
N MET A 599 15.31 -8.19 8.45
CA MET A 599 16.09 -7.03 8.87
C MET A 599 15.17 -5.86 9.27
N SER A 600 15.33 -5.40 10.50
CA SER A 600 14.61 -4.27 11.07
C SER A 600 15.45 -3.58 12.14
N LEU A 601 15.20 -2.30 12.40
CA LEU A 601 15.92 -1.56 13.44
C LEU A 601 15.78 -2.21 14.82
N ARG A 602 14.60 -2.77 15.13
CA ARG A 602 14.37 -3.49 16.38
C ARG A 602 15.25 -4.73 16.48
N LEU A 603 15.35 -5.51 15.39
CA LEU A 603 16.23 -6.68 15.34
C LEU A 603 17.70 -6.27 15.50
N ASP A 604 18.13 -5.19 14.83
CA ASP A 604 19.49 -4.67 14.95
C ASP A 604 19.82 -4.27 16.39
N LEU A 605 18.95 -3.50 17.06
CA LEU A 605 19.14 -3.13 18.47
C LEU A 605 19.17 -4.35 19.39
N THR A 606 18.33 -5.36 19.12
CA THR A 606 18.32 -6.62 19.89
C THR A 606 19.63 -7.38 19.72
N ILE A 607 20.16 -7.45 18.49
CA ILE A 607 21.45 -8.08 18.22
C ILE A 607 22.56 -7.31 18.91
N LEU A 608 22.61 -5.98 18.80
CA LEU A 608 23.62 -5.15 19.49
C LEU A 608 23.62 -5.35 21.00
N ALA A 609 22.45 -5.37 21.64
CA ALA A 609 22.32 -5.61 23.07
C ALA A 609 22.81 -7.01 23.47
N ARG A 610 22.43 -8.05 22.69
CA ARG A 610 22.92 -9.42 22.89
C ARG A 610 24.42 -9.53 22.67
N THR A 611 24.98 -8.80 21.71
CA THR A 611 26.42 -8.75 21.45
C THR A 611 27.17 -8.15 22.64
N LEU A 612 26.69 -7.06 23.22
CA LEU A 612 27.28 -6.45 24.41
C LEU A 612 27.30 -7.45 25.59
N PHE A 613 26.18 -8.11 25.87
CA PHE A 613 26.10 -9.12 26.92
C PHE A 613 27.03 -10.32 26.65
N ALA A 614 27.12 -10.77 25.40
CA ALA A 614 27.97 -11.90 25.01
C ALA A 614 29.47 -11.58 25.02
N VAL A 615 29.86 -10.30 24.87
CA VAL A 615 31.25 -9.86 25.04
C VAL A 615 31.61 -9.75 26.53
N LEU A 616 30.72 -9.19 27.36
CA LEU A 616 30.95 -9.02 28.81
C LEU A 616 30.96 -10.36 29.57
N SER A 617 30.16 -11.33 29.15
CA SER A 617 30.03 -12.64 29.83
C SER A 617 31.10 -13.67 29.45
N GLY A 618 31.98 -13.37 28.48
CA GLY A 618 33.07 -14.26 28.03
C GLY A 618 32.64 -15.62 27.44
N HIS A 619 31.34 -15.90 27.33
CA HIS A 619 30.84 -17.20 26.89
C HIS A 619 31.17 -17.48 25.41
N GLY A 620 31.94 -18.55 25.18
CA GLY A 620 32.26 -19.06 23.84
C GLY A 620 33.44 -18.39 23.13
N ALA A 621 34.28 -17.63 23.84
CA ALA A 621 35.59 -17.16 23.35
C ALA A 621 36.69 -18.13 23.82
N TYR A 622 37.11 -19.05 22.95
CA TYR A 622 38.31 -19.88 23.13
C TYR A 622 39.38 -19.47 22.13
#